data_AF-A0A6A2EHF9-F1
#
_entry.id   AF-A0A6A2EHF9-F1
#
_cell.length_a   1.000
_cell.length_b   1.000
_cell.length_c   1.000
_cell.angle_alpha   90.00
_cell.angle_beta   90.00
_cell.angle_gamma   90.00
#
_symmetry.space_group_name_H-M   'P 1'
#
loop_
_entity.id
_entity.type
_entity.pdbx_description
1 polymer ?
#
loop_
_entity_poly.entity_id
_entity_poly.type
_entity_poly.pdbx_seq_one_letter_code
_entity_poly.pdbx_strand_id
1 'polypeptide(L)'
;MEIAKIIAEYLKILIWPVVILIIVRMFRGQIISRFKDINELEFPGGFKAKLYMDNKRKAITEEIVSEVAKIEEEVTESTIQKQELIQNIITEKVSELEKSENFTGNFADNTMLVVTTNWSYEENKKYNIYYDPVSRNHNTPFKYLGLYADWTVYAVGKVMKVASCNYNKETNQLIGTNGFNVNSLTDSEKERIIGIIKDTGYYDLDYDNKFFLVDNFYTTCYVKQHSPIRAKKYVWLNKIPGFKPGMESKDVADLLNNKEWD
;
A
#
# COMPACT_ATOMS: atom_id res chain seq x y z
N MET A 1 -20.04 17.74 29.99
CA MET A 1 -19.48 18.75 29.04
C MET A 1 -18.10 19.26 29.44
N GLU A 2 -17.68 19.15 30.70
CA GLU A 2 -16.37 19.69 31.16
C GLU A 2 -15.16 18.81 30.80
N ILE A 3 -15.29 17.48 30.81
CA ILE A 3 -14.18 16.55 30.50
C ILE A 3 -13.71 16.70 29.03
N ALA A 4 -14.63 16.93 28.09
CA ALA A 4 -14.30 17.12 26.68
C ALA A 4 -13.53 18.44 26.42
N LYS A 5 -13.79 19.48 27.21
CA LYS A 5 -13.02 20.74 27.15
C LYS A 5 -11.60 20.55 27.68
N ILE A 6 -11.46 19.82 28.79
CA ILE A 6 -10.14 19.52 29.38
C ILE A 6 -9.31 18.67 28.41
N ILE A 7 -9.89 17.63 27.79
CA ILE A 7 -9.19 16.80 26.81
C ILE A 7 -8.76 17.61 25.58
N ALA A 8 -9.59 18.53 25.10
CA ALA A 8 -9.26 19.40 23.97
C ALA A 8 -8.13 20.39 24.28
N GLU A 9 -8.06 20.91 25.51
CA GLU A 9 -6.94 21.73 25.96
C GLU A 9 -5.65 20.92 26.09
N TYR A 10 -5.72 19.69 26.64
CA TYR A 10 -4.56 18.80 26.72
C TYR A 10 -4.05 18.39 25.33
N LEU A 11 -4.94 18.13 24.36
CA LEU A 11 -4.55 17.83 22.98
C LEU A 11 -3.82 19.01 22.31
N LYS A 12 -4.27 20.24 22.53
CA LYS A 12 -3.57 21.44 22.01
C LYS A 12 -2.18 21.62 22.64
N ILE A 13 -2.03 21.27 23.91
CA ILE A 13 -0.74 21.33 24.62
C ILE A 13 0.20 20.21 24.13
N LEU A 14 -0.32 19.02 23.78
CA LEU A 14 0.49 17.86 23.37
C LEU A 14 0.88 17.86 21.88
N ILE A 15 0.14 18.58 21.03
CA ILE A 15 0.45 18.70 19.60
C ILE A 15 1.83 19.34 19.39
N TRP A 16 2.17 20.38 20.14
CA TRP A 16 3.44 21.07 19.99
C TRP A 16 4.67 20.21 20.30
N PRO A 17 4.74 19.46 21.41
CA PRO A 17 5.80 18.49 21.68
C PRO A 17 5.95 17.42 20.58
N VAL A 18 4.84 16.91 20.05
CA VAL A 18 4.86 15.88 19.01
C VAL A 18 5.35 16.45 17.69
N VAL A 19 4.88 17.65 17.31
CA VAL A 19 5.35 18.36 16.11
C VAL A 19 6.84 18.70 16.23
N ILE A 20 7.30 19.14 17.41
CA ILE A 20 8.72 19.39 17.69
C ILE A 20 9.52 18.11 17.54
N LEU A 21 9.07 16.97 18.07
CA LEU A 21 9.74 15.68 17.90
C LEU A 21 9.81 15.24 16.44
N ILE A 22 8.76 15.47 15.66
CA ILE A 22 8.72 15.17 14.22
C ILE A 22 9.70 16.08 13.46
N ILE A 23 9.73 17.38 13.77
CA ILE A 23 10.69 18.33 13.17
C ILE A 23 12.13 17.94 13.53
N VAL A 24 12.41 17.62 14.81
CA VAL A 24 13.73 17.17 15.24
C VAL A 24 14.13 15.88 14.54
N ARG A 25 13.19 14.95 14.30
CA ARG A 25 13.44 13.70 13.57
C ARG A 25 13.69 13.95 12.08
N MET A 26 12.87 14.76 11.41
CA MET A 26 13.02 15.10 9.99
C MET A 26 14.31 15.86 9.70
N PHE A 27 14.72 16.75 10.61
CA PHE A 27 15.90 17.60 10.44
C PHE A 27 17.11 17.10 11.24
N ARG A 28 17.09 15.90 11.81
CA ARG A 28 18.17 15.36 12.67
C ARG A 28 19.54 15.43 12.00
N GLY A 29 19.63 15.05 10.72
CA GLY A 29 20.87 15.14 9.94
C GLY A 29 21.37 16.57 9.75
N GLN A 30 20.45 17.52 9.49
CA GLN A 30 20.79 18.93 9.30
C GLN A 30 21.16 19.63 10.63
N ILE A 31 20.45 19.33 11.72
CA ILE A 31 20.72 19.86 13.06
C ILE A 31 22.10 19.39 13.55
N ILE A 32 22.40 18.09 13.43
CA ILE A 32 23.69 17.53 13.83
C ILE A 32 24.84 18.13 12.98
N SER A 33 24.61 18.37 11.69
CA SER A 33 25.62 19.03 10.83
C SER A 33 25.89 20.47 11.25
N ARG A 34 24.87 21.23 11.66
CA ARG A 34 24.99 22.64 12.09
C ARG A 34 25.62 22.78 13.47
N PHE A 35 25.38 21.82 14.38
CA PHE A 35 25.97 21.83 15.72
C PHE A 35 27.44 21.36 15.76
N LYS A 36 27.92 20.70 14.71
CA LYS A 36 29.33 20.25 14.62
C LYS A 36 30.33 21.41 14.51
N ASP A 37 29.86 22.59 14.09
CA ASP A 37 30.68 23.76 13.79
C ASP A 37 30.51 24.93 14.80
N ILE A 38 29.65 24.80 15.81
CA ILE A 38 29.42 25.86 16.81
C ILE A 38 30.47 25.76 17.92
N ASN A 39 31.62 26.41 17.72
CA ASN A 39 32.64 26.56 18.77
C ASN A 39 32.50 27.87 19.57
N GLU A 40 31.75 28.86 19.05
CA GLU A 40 31.45 30.14 19.73
C GLU A 40 30.02 30.59 19.43
N LEU A 41 29.26 30.95 20.46
CA LEU A 41 27.94 31.58 20.35
C LEU A 41 28.05 33.05 20.74
N GLU A 42 27.65 33.95 19.83
CA GLU A 42 27.50 35.37 20.11
C GLU A 42 26.04 35.70 20.41
N PHE A 43 25.79 36.27 21.59
CA PHE A 43 24.46 36.71 22.01
C PHE A 43 24.27 38.22 21.76
N PRO A 44 23.02 38.70 21.56
CA PRO A 44 22.75 40.12 21.39
C PRO A 44 23.23 40.90 22.62
N GLY A 45 24.18 41.82 22.43
CA GLY A 45 24.88 42.55 23.50
C GLY A 45 26.39 42.34 23.55
N GLY A 46 26.98 41.56 22.63
CA GLY A 46 28.44 41.41 22.49
C GLY A 46 29.08 40.37 23.41
N PHE A 47 28.27 39.55 24.08
CA PHE A 47 28.77 38.46 24.93
C PHE A 47 29.05 37.22 24.07
N LYS A 48 30.30 36.72 24.11
CA LYS A 48 30.73 35.50 23.41
C LYS A 48 30.97 34.36 24.42
N ALA A 49 30.30 33.23 24.24
CA ALA A 49 30.52 32.03 25.05
C ALA A 49 31.25 30.95 24.24
N LYS A 50 32.45 30.56 24.68
CA LYS A 50 33.17 29.39 24.16
C LYS A 50 32.63 28.12 24.83
N LEU A 51 32.04 27.23 24.05
CA LEU A 51 31.67 25.90 24.51
C LEU A 51 32.89 24.98 24.42
N TYR A 52 33.64 24.85 25.51
CA TYR A 52 34.66 23.81 25.62
C TYR A 52 33.98 22.47 25.92
N MET A 53 33.74 21.69 24.86
CA MET A 53 33.38 20.28 25.00
C MET A 53 34.64 19.48 25.37
N ASP A 54 34.75 19.07 26.63
CA ASP A 54 35.86 18.29 27.15
C ASP A 54 35.99 16.97 26.36
N ASN A 55 37.16 16.70 25.76
CA ASN A 55 37.41 15.59 24.82
C ASN A 55 37.00 14.22 25.38
N LYS A 56 37.00 14.09 26.71
CA LYS A 56 36.61 12.88 27.44
C LYS A 56 35.12 12.56 27.30
N ARG A 57 34.23 13.57 27.22
CA ARG A 57 32.78 13.35 27.03
C ARG A 57 32.42 12.99 25.59
N LYS A 58 33.17 13.50 24.61
CA LYS A 58 32.95 13.19 23.19
C LYS A 58 33.30 11.74 22.88
N ALA A 59 34.42 11.24 23.39
CA ALA A 59 34.80 9.83 23.27
C ALA A 59 33.76 8.88 23.89
N ILE A 60 33.30 9.20 25.11
CA ILE A 60 32.25 8.40 25.80
C ILE A 60 30.94 8.43 25.01
N THR A 61 30.57 9.58 24.42
CA THR A 61 29.34 9.70 23.61
C THR A 61 29.44 8.90 22.31
N GLU A 62 30.60 8.92 21.64
CA GLU A 62 30.83 8.15 20.41
C GLU A 62 30.86 6.64 20.68
N GLU A 63 31.44 6.21 21.80
CA GLU A 63 31.44 4.81 22.26
C GLU A 63 30.02 4.31 22.53
N ILE A 64 29.22 5.05 23.32
CA ILE A 64 27.81 4.70 23.61
C ILE A 64 26.97 4.66 22.32
N VAL A 65 27.14 5.63 21.42
CA VAL A 65 26.41 5.65 20.14
C VAL A 65 26.76 4.43 19.29
N SER A 66 28.04 4.00 19.30
CA SER A 66 28.47 2.81 18.56
C SER A 66 27.93 1.51 19.16
N GLU A 67 27.85 1.40 20.49
CA GLU A 67 27.25 0.24 21.15
C GLU A 67 25.74 0.18 20.96
N VAL A 68 25.04 1.31 21.07
CA VAL A 68 23.60 1.39 20.80
C VAL A 68 23.30 1.03 19.35
N ALA A 69 24.10 1.48 18.38
CA ALA A 69 23.93 1.12 16.97
C ALA A 69 24.08 -0.39 16.74
N LYS A 70 25.06 -1.04 17.38
CA LYS A 70 25.24 -2.50 17.29
C LYS A 70 24.06 -3.26 17.90
N ILE A 71 23.55 -2.82 19.04
CA ILE A 71 22.38 -3.42 19.69
C ILE A 71 21.13 -3.23 18.81
N GLU A 72 20.94 -2.06 18.20
CA GLU A 72 19.83 -1.80 17.28
C GLU A 72 19.89 -2.70 16.03
N GLU A 73 21.08 -2.92 15.48
CA GLU A 73 21.31 -3.79 14.33
C GLU A 73 21.05 -5.27 14.68
N GLU A 74 21.56 -5.77 15.80
CA GLU A 74 21.35 -7.14 16.29
C GLU A 74 19.86 -7.43 16.64
N VAL A 75 19.17 -6.44 17.23
CA VAL A 75 17.71 -6.53 17.48
C VAL A 75 16.92 -6.52 16.16
N THR A 76 17.38 -5.79 15.15
CA THR A 76 16.74 -5.75 13.83
C THR A 76 16.95 -7.05 13.07
N GLU A 77 18.18 -7.56 13.04
CA GLU A 77 18.52 -8.86 12.42
C GLU A 77 17.75 -10.01 13.07
N SER A 78 17.69 -10.07 14.40
CA SER A 78 16.91 -11.10 15.11
C SER A 78 15.42 -10.99 14.84
N THR A 79 14.88 -9.78 14.65
CA THR A 79 13.48 -9.57 14.26
C THR A 79 13.20 -10.03 12.83
N ILE A 80 14.10 -9.71 11.88
CA ILE A 80 14.01 -10.14 10.48
C ILE A 80 14.13 -11.66 10.39
N GLN A 81 15.11 -12.27 11.04
CA GLN A 81 15.29 -13.73 11.08
C GLN A 81 14.05 -14.44 11.63
N LYS A 82 13.43 -13.88 12.67
CA LYS A 82 12.18 -14.42 13.23
C LYS A 82 11.00 -14.29 12.25
N GLN A 83 10.91 -13.19 11.50
CA GLN A 83 9.90 -13.02 10.45
C GLN A 83 10.11 -13.97 9.27
N GLU A 84 11.35 -14.14 8.81
CA GLU A 84 11.71 -15.09 7.76
C GLU A 84 11.40 -16.54 8.18
N LEU A 85 11.72 -16.92 9.42
CA LEU A 85 11.40 -18.23 9.96
C LEU A 85 9.87 -18.45 10.00
N ILE A 86 9.10 -17.46 10.46
CA ILE A 86 7.62 -17.53 10.44
C ILE A 86 7.10 -17.67 9.01
N GLN A 87 7.66 -16.92 8.06
CA GLN A 87 7.24 -16.97 6.66
C GLN A 87 7.56 -18.33 6.02
N ASN A 88 8.72 -18.91 6.33
CA ASN A 88 9.11 -20.25 5.88
C ASN A 88 8.20 -21.32 6.47
N ILE A 89 7.91 -21.26 7.78
CA ILE A 89 6.95 -22.17 8.44
C ILE A 89 5.57 -22.06 7.81
N ILE A 90 5.08 -20.84 7.54
CA ILE A 90 3.78 -20.64 6.87
C ILE A 90 3.82 -21.27 5.47
N THR A 91 4.88 -21.05 4.71
CA THR A 91 5.02 -21.54 3.34
C THR A 91 5.07 -23.08 3.31
N GLU A 92 5.83 -23.70 4.20
CA GLU A 92 5.91 -25.15 4.36
C GLU A 92 4.55 -25.72 4.79
N LYS A 93 3.87 -25.09 5.76
CA LYS A 93 2.56 -25.56 6.22
C LYS A 93 1.48 -25.43 5.14
N VAL A 94 1.52 -24.37 4.35
CA VAL A 94 0.64 -24.20 3.19
C VAL A 94 0.92 -25.30 2.15
N SER A 95 2.20 -25.58 1.85
CA SER A 95 2.59 -26.67 0.95
C SER A 95 2.16 -28.07 1.44
N GLU A 96 2.20 -28.30 2.76
CA GLU A 96 1.72 -29.54 3.39
C GLU A 96 0.19 -29.65 3.35
N LEU A 97 -0.54 -28.56 3.64
CA LEU A 97 -2.00 -28.50 3.59
C LEU A 97 -2.53 -28.67 2.15
N GLU A 98 -1.80 -28.15 1.17
CA GLU A 98 -2.10 -28.35 -0.26
C GLU A 98 -1.94 -29.81 -0.71
N LYS A 99 -1.14 -30.62 0.02
CA LYS A 99 -0.85 -32.03 -0.31
C LYS A 99 -1.70 -33.03 0.47
N SER A 100 -2.21 -32.68 1.65
CA SER A 100 -2.76 -33.66 2.60
C SER A 100 -4.27 -33.85 2.56
N GLU A 101 -5.04 -32.93 1.97
CA GLU A 101 -6.50 -33.06 1.88
C GLU A 101 -7.00 -32.75 0.46
N ASN A 102 -8.13 -33.33 0.11
CA ASN A 102 -8.96 -33.00 -1.06
C ASN A 102 -9.50 -31.54 -0.99
N PHE A 103 -8.65 -30.55 -0.72
CA PHE A 103 -8.95 -29.12 -0.77
C PHE A 103 -8.69 -28.61 -2.19
N THR A 104 -9.52 -29.05 -3.13
CA THR A 104 -9.48 -28.58 -4.51
C THR A 104 -10.13 -27.19 -4.59
N GLY A 105 -9.39 -26.16 -4.25
CA GLY A 105 -9.80 -24.78 -4.50
C GLY A 105 -8.87 -23.77 -3.87
N ASN A 106 -7.88 -23.29 -4.62
CA ASN A 106 -7.14 -22.08 -4.25
C ASN A 106 -8.18 -20.99 -3.88
N PHE A 107 -8.11 -20.45 -2.66
CA PHE A 107 -9.07 -19.44 -2.19
C PHE A 107 -9.17 -18.25 -3.14
N ALA A 108 -8.06 -17.88 -3.78
CA ALA A 108 -8.03 -16.82 -4.79
C ALA A 108 -8.92 -17.17 -6.00
N ASP A 109 -8.88 -18.42 -6.47
CA ASP A 109 -9.64 -18.89 -7.64
C ASP A 109 -11.15 -18.84 -7.45
N ASN A 110 -11.61 -18.75 -6.21
CA ASN A 110 -13.03 -18.69 -5.85
C ASN A 110 -13.50 -17.29 -5.44
N THR A 111 -12.63 -16.28 -5.52
CA THR A 111 -12.90 -14.97 -4.93
C THR A 111 -12.80 -13.86 -5.96
N MET A 112 -13.83 -13.01 -5.95
CA MET A 112 -13.82 -11.72 -6.64
C MET A 112 -13.73 -10.58 -5.63
N LEU A 113 -12.80 -9.67 -5.83
CA LEU A 113 -12.79 -8.39 -5.13
C LEU A 113 -13.63 -7.39 -5.90
N VAL A 114 -14.69 -6.88 -5.29
CA VAL A 114 -15.52 -5.81 -5.83
C VAL A 114 -15.08 -4.47 -5.26
N VAL A 115 -14.81 -3.49 -6.11
CA VAL A 115 -14.31 -2.15 -5.74
C VAL A 115 -15.21 -1.06 -6.30
N THR A 116 -15.37 0.03 -5.54
CA THR A 116 -16.18 1.19 -5.96
C THR A 116 -15.40 2.07 -6.94
N THR A 117 -15.95 2.34 -8.13
CA THR A 117 -15.26 3.04 -9.23
C THR A 117 -16.13 4.12 -9.90
N ASN A 118 -16.88 4.88 -9.10
CA ASN A 118 -17.83 5.89 -9.60
C ASN A 118 -17.23 6.91 -10.58
N TRP A 119 -15.97 7.30 -10.40
CA TRP A 119 -15.32 8.35 -11.21
C TRP A 119 -14.41 7.80 -12.31
N SER A 120 -14.07 6.50 -12.27
CA SER A 120 -13.05 5.87 -13.12
C SER A 120 -13.60 4.82 -14.08
N TYR A 121 -14.89 4.94 -14.41
CA TYR A 121 -15.63 3.95 -15.17
C TYR A 121 -14.98 3.67 -16.53
N GLU A 122 -14.73 4.73 -17.29
CA GLU A 122 -14.27 4.63 -18.68
C GLU A 122 -12.79 4.26 -18.74
N GLU A 123 -11.94 4.87 -17.91
CA GLU A 123 -10.50 4.64 -17.92
C GLU A 123 -10.18 3.21 -17.47
N ASN A 124 -10.88 2.69 -16.44
CA ASN A 124 -10.63 1.33 -15.99
C ASN A 124 -10.92 0.30 -17.09
N LYS A 125 -12.02 0.46 -17.83
CA LYS A 125 -12.37 -0.41 -18.96
C LYS A 125 -11.43 -0.21 -20.15
N LYS A 126 -11.14 1.04 -20.51
CA LYS A 126 -10.25 1.39 -21.64
C LYS A 126 -8.87 0.76 -21.49
N TYR A 127 -8.29 0.85 -20.30
CA TYR A 127 -6.94 0.35 -20.03
C TYR A 127 -6.90 -1.04 -19.43
N ASN A 128 -8.05 -1.65 -19.10
CA ASN A 128 -8.12 -2.93 -18.40
C ASN A 128 -7.30 -2.91 -17.09
N ILE A 129 -7.37 -1.81 -16.35
CA ILE A 129 -6.61 -1.59 -15.12
C ILE A 129 -7.54 -0.99 -14.06
N TYR A 130 -7.47 -1.55 -12.86
CA TYR A 130 -7.91 -0.87 -11.64
C TYR A 130 -6.69 -0.44 -10.84
N TYR A 131 -6.77 0.65 -10.07
CA TYR A 131 -5.66 1.16 -9.26
C TYR A 131 -6.11 1.49 -7.85
N ASP A 132 -5.17 1.44 -6.92
CA ASP A 132 -5.39 1.78 -5.51
C ASP A 132 -4.06 2.23 -4.90
N PRO A 133 -4.03 3.15 -3.91
CA PRO A 133 -2.80 3.41 -3.16
C PRO A 133 -2.23 2.13 -2.57
N VAL A 134 -0.90 2.01 -2.54
CA VAL A 134 -0.18 0.86 -1.97
C VAL A 134 -0.63 0.62 -0.53
N SER A 135 -0.84 1.70 0.24
CA SER A 135 -1.30 1.67 1.63
C SER A 135 -2.65 0.96 1.85
N ARG A 136 -3.49 0.81 0.81
CA ARG A 136 -4.76 0.10 0.94
C ARG A 136 -4.56 -1.42 0.88
N ASN A 137 -4.67 -2.09 2.02
CA ASN A 137 -4.45 -3.53 2.09
C ASN A 137 -5.62 -4.35 1.55
N HIS A 138 -5.34 -5.41 0.78
CA HIS A 138 -6.32 -6.40 0.32
C HIS A 138 -5.95 -7.77 0.90
N ASN A 139 -6.39 -8.03 2.14
CA ASN A 139 -5.92 -9.18 2.94
C ASN A 139 -6.45 -10.53 2.47
N THR A 140 -7.52 -10.56 1.67
CA THR A 140 -8.10 -11.80 1.16
C THR A 140 -7.59 -12.00 -0.26
N PRO A 141 -6.98 -13.15 -0.60
CA PRO A 141 -6.60 -13.47 -1.97
C PRO A 141 -7.80 -13.47 -2.91
N PHE A 142 -7.63 -12.96 -4.13
CA PHE A 142 -8.67 -12.95 -5.15
C PHE A 142 -8.05 -13.08 -6.54
N LYS A 143 -8.79 -13.68 -7.46
CA LYS A 143 -8.39 -13.84 -8.85
C LYS A 143 -9.18 -12.98 -9.82
N TYR A 144 -10.37 -12.56 -9.40
CA TYR A 144 -11.24 -11.71 -10.20
C TYR A 144 -11.43 -10.35 -9.54
N LEU A 145 -11.60 -9.32 -10.36
CA LEU A 145 -11.90 -7.97 -9.92
C LEU A 145 -13.21 -7.52 -10.56
N GLY A 146 -14.13 -7.05 -9.72
CA GLY A 146 -15.42 -6.51 -10.13
C GLY A 146 -15.44 -4.98 -9.93
N LEU A 147 -15.79 -4.25 -10.98
CA LEU A 147 -15.96 -2.80 -10.90
C LEU A 147 -17.41 -2.48 -10.56
N TYR A 148 -17.62 -1.68 -9.51
CA TYR A 148 -18.93 -1.38 -8.97
C TYR A 148 -19.21 0.13 -8.97
N ALA A 149 -20.34 0.49 -9.56
CA ALA A 149 -20.93 1.83 -9.53
C ALA A 149 -22.45 1.68 -9.64
N ASP A 150 -23.19 2.65 -9.12
CA ASP A 150 -24.66 2.69 -9.23
C ASP A 150 -25.34 1.34 -8.92
N TRP A 151 -25.02 0.80 -7.75
CA TRP A 151 -25.58 -0.47 -7.25
C TRP A 151 -25.25 -1.73 -8.05
N THR A 152 -24.41 -1.62 -9.07
CA THR A 152 -24.17 -2.70 -10.02
C THR A 152 -22.68 -2.98 -10.14
N VAL A 153 -22.30 -4.26 -10.06
CA VAL A 153 -21.00 -4.67 -10.62
C VAL A 153 -21.18 -4.66 -12.13
N TYR A 154 -20.60 -3.67 -12.80
CA TYR A 154 -20.82 -3.41 -14.22
C TYR A 154 -19.76 -4.04 -15.12
N ALA A 155 -18.63 -4.45 -14.56
CA ALA A 155 -17.60 -5.17 -15.29
C ALA A 155 -16.79 -6.12 -14.40
N VAL A 156 -16.30 -7.20 -14.99
CA VAL A 156 -15.47 -8.22 -14.33
C VAL A 156 -14.24 -8.53 -15.18
N GLY A 157 -13.08 -8.62 -14.55
CA GLY A 157 -11.82 -9.03 -15.16
C GLY A 157 -11.03 -9.98 -14.25
N LYS A 158 -10.15 -10.79 -14.84
CA LYS A 158 -9.25 -11.71 -14.13
C LYS A 158 -7.90 -11.02 -13.94
N VAL A 159 -7.44 -10.94 -12.69
CA VAL A 159 -6.18 -10.30 -12.35
C VAL A 159 -5.03 -11.16 -12.88
N MET A 160 -4.21 -10.56 -13.73
CA MET A 160 -3.04 -11.19 -14.33
C MET A 160 -1.76 -10.80 -13.59
N LYS A 161 -1.66 -9.52 -13.22
CA LYS A 161 -0.47 -8.96 -12.57
C LYS A 161 -0.85 -7.78 -11.69
N VAL A 162 -0.10 -7.58 -10.61
CA VAL A 162 -0.19 -6.38 -9.77
C VAL A 162 1.17 -5.69 -9.82
N ALA A 163 1.18 -4.44 -10.27
CA ALA A 163 2.38 -3.63 -10.42
C ALA A 163 2.36 -2.47 -9.43
N SER A 164 3.40 -2.35 -8.60
CA SER A 164 3.60 -1.21 -7.71
C SER A 164 4.68 -0.31 -8.30
N CYS A 165 4.30 0.89 -8.74
CA CYS A 165 5.24 1.79 -9.39
C CYS A 165 4.82 3.25 -9.28
N ASN A 166 5.82 4.13 -9.36
CA ASN A 166 5.66 5.57 -9.52
C ASN A 166 5.87 5.95 -10.99
N TYR A 167 5.33 7.10 -11.40
CA TYR A 167 5.50 7.65 -12.74
C TYR A 167 6.31 8.93 -12.68
N ASN A 168 7.43 8.96 -13.40
CA ASN A 168 8.24 10.15 -13.57
C ASN A 168 7.77 10.90 -14.84
N LYS A 169 7.14 12.06 -14.64
CA LYS A 169 6.63 12.92 -15.71
C LYS A 169 7.70 13.50 -16.63
N GLU A 170 8.91 13.74 -16.11
CA GLU A 170 10.02 14.32 -16.88
C GLU A 170 10.61 13.32 -17.85
N THR A 171 10.80 12.08 -17.40
CA THR A 171 11.38 11.00 -18.22
C THR A 171 10.33 10.16 -18.94
N ASN A 172 9.05 10.32 -18.60
CA ASN A 172 7.94 9.49 -19.08
C ASN A 172 8.16 7.99 -18.81
N GLN A 173 8.68 7.65 -17.63
CA GLN A 173 9.05 6.29 -17.24
C GLN A 173 8.40 5.86 -15.93
N LEU A 174 8.15 4.57 -15.80
CA LEU A 174 7.70 3.93 -14.56
C LEU A 174 8.92 3.52 -13.72
N ILE A 175 8.83 3.74 -12.41
CA ILE A 175 9.86 3.38 -11.42
C ILE A 175 9.23 2.42 -10.43
N GLY A 176 9.82 1.24 -10.26
CA GLY A 176 9.28 0.22 -9.36
C GLY A 176 9.34 0.63 -7.89
N THR A 177 8.29 0.32 -7.14
CA THR A 177 8.21 0.57 -5.70
C THR A 177 7.82 -0.70 -4.96
N ASN A 178 8.02 -0.72 -3.63
CA ASN A 178 7.63 -1.84 -2.78
C ASN A 178 8.20 -3.20 -3.25
N GLY A 179 9.45 -3.20 -3.72
CA GLY A 179 10.13 -4.39 -4.22
C GLY A 179 9.67 -4.86 -5.61
N PHE A 180 8.74 -4.16 -6.28
CA PHE A 180 8.29 -4.53 -7.62
C PHE A 180 9.36 -4.19 -8.68
N ASN A 181 9.72 -5.17 -9.50
CA ASN A 181 10.63 -4.97 -10.61
C ASN A 181 9.87 -4.54 -11.87
N VAL A 182 9.96 -3.26 -12.25
CA VAL A 182 9.29 -2.70 -13.44
C VAL A 182 9.75 -3.36 -14.76
N ASN A 183 10.95 -3.93 -14.81
CA ASN A 183 11.41 -4.64 -16.01
C ASN A 183 10.66 -5.97 -16.25
N SER A 184 9.86 -6.44 -15.28
CA SER A 184 8.95 -7.58 -15.46
C SER A 184 7.67 -7.24 -16.23
N LEU A 185 7.43 -5.96 -16.51
CA LEU A 185 6.34 -5.49 -17.35
C LEU A 185 6.75 -5.54 -18.82
N THR A 186 5.85 -6.05 -19.65
CA THR A 186 5.92 -5.88 -21.11
C THR A 186 5.67 -4.43 -21.49
N ASP A 187 6.05 -4.04 -22.69
CA ASP A 187 5.87 -2.65 -23.13
C ASP A 187 4.39 -2.27 -23.25
N SER A 188 3.54 -3.20 -23.70
CA SER A 188 2.08 -3.00 -23.70
C SER A 188 1.50 -2.79 -22.30
N GLU A 189 1.99 -3.52 -21.29
CA GLU A 189 1.57 -3.30 -19.90
C GLU A 189 2.00 -1.93 -19.37
N LYS A 190 3.23 -1.49 -19.68
CA LYS A 190 3.72 -0.15 -19.31
C LYS A 190 2.89 0.95 -19.99
N GLU A 191 2.60 0.80 -21.27
CA GLU A 191 1.77 1.75 -22.03
C GLU A 191 0.38 1.89 -21.43
N ARG A 192 -0.26 0.78 -21.03
CA ARG A 192 -1.56 0.81 -20.36
C ARG A 192 -1.50 1.54 -19.01
N ILE A 193 -0.48 1.30 -18.19
CA ILE A 193 -0.28 1.99 -16.90
C ILE A 193 -0.05 3.49 -17.13
N ILE A 194 0.86 3.86 -18.03
CA ILE A 194 1.13 5.28 -18.33
C ILE A 194 -0.12 5.95 -18.91
N GLY A 195 -0.87 5.24 -19.76
CA GLY A 195 -2.11 5.72 -20.35
C GLY A 195 -3.18 6.03 -19.30
N ILE A 196 -3.44 5.11 -18.36
CA ILE A 196 -4.42 5.37 -17.29
C ILE A 196 -3.98 6.49 -16.35
N ILE A 197 -2.68 6.61 -16.03
CA ILE A 197 -2.14 7.72 -15.23
C ILE A 197 -2.40 9.07 -15.92
N LYS A 198 -2.16 9.16 -17.23
CA LYS A 198 -2.34 10.40 -17.99
C LYS A 198 -3.80 10.78 -18.21
N ASP A 199 -4.66 9.79 -18.47
CA ASP A 199 -6.08 10.03 -18.70
C ASP A 199 -6.84 10.34 -17.39
N THR A 200 -6.34 9.85 -16.25
CA THR A 200 -6.94 10.11 -14.95
C THR A 200 -6.54 11.50 -14.44
N GLY A 201 -7.35 12.51 -14.76
CA GLY A 201 -7.12 13.91 -14.33
C GLY A 201 -7.55 14.25 -12.90
N TYR A 202 -8.27 13.35 -12.23
CA TYR A 202 -8.94 13.60 -10.94
C TYR A 202 -8.30 12.89 -9.74
N TYR A 203 -7.31 12.02 -9.96
CA TYR A 203 -6.49 11.42 -8.90
C TYR A 203 -5.01 11.59 -9.21
N ASP A 204 -4.20 11.72 -8.16
CA ASP A 204 -2.74 11.66 -8.29
C ASP A 204 -2.30 10.19 -8.34
N LEU A 205 -2.01 9.73 -9.56
CA LEU A 205 -1.54 8.37 -9.81
C LEU A 205 -0.01 8.29 -9.96
N ASP A 206 0.71 9.39 -9.74
CA ASP A 206 2.15 9.45 -9.97
C ASP A 206 2.96 8.72 -8.89
N TYR A 207 2.43 8.62 -7.66
CA TYR A 207 3.18 8.16 -6.50
C TYR A 207 2.43 7.15 -5.63
N ASP A 208 3.13 6.09 -5.21
CA ASP A 208 2.68 5.08 -4.25
C ASP A 208 1.33 4.43 -4.59
N ASN A 209 1.13 4.16 -5.88
CA ASN A 209 -0.02 3.42 -6.39
C ASN A 209 0.36 2.01 -6.82
N LYS A 210 -0.59 1.09 -6.65
CA LYS A 210 -0.56 -0.23 -7.25
C LYS A 210 -1.64 -0.35 -8.32
N PHE A 211 -1.28 -1.00 -9.41
CA PHE A 211 -2.12 -1.20 -10.58
C PHE A 211 -2.41 -2.69 -10.72
N PHE A 212 -3.70 -3.03 -10.74
CA PHE A 212 -4.22 -4.37 -10.99
C PHE A 212 -4.48 -4.50 -12.49
N LEU A 213 -3.57 -5.17 -13.20
CA LEU A 213 -3.71 -5.44 -14.61
C LEU A 213 -4.58 -6.68 -14.76
N VAL A 214 -5.72 -6.50 -15.42
CA VAL A 214 -6.60 -7.61 -15.78
C VAL A 214 -6.43 -8.00 -17.24
N ASP A 215 -6.90 -9.20 -17.57
CA ASP A 215 -7.00 -9.69 -18.94
C ASP A 215 -7.88 -8.75 -19.79
N ASN A 216 -9.15 -8.61 -19.42
CA ASN A 216 -10.10 -7.67 -20.01
C ASN A 216 -11.28 -7.46 -19.05
N PHE A 217 -11.83 -6.24 -18.98
CA PHE A 217 -13.07 -5.98 -18.26
C PHE A 217 -14.28 -6.27 -19.15
N TYR A 218 -14.91 -7.42 -18.93
CA TYR A 218 -16.16 -7.79 -19.59
C TYR A 218 -17.35 -7.18 -18.88
N THR A 219 -18.26 -6.58 -19.64
CA THR A 219 -19.45 -5.93 -19.09
C THR A 219 -20.40 -6.96 -18.51
N THR A 220 -21.02 -6.64 -17.37
CA THR A 220 -22.04 -7.49 -16.71
C THR A 220 -23.04 -6.59 -15.97
N CYS A 221 -24.12 -7.18 -15.46
CA CYS A 221 -25.11 -6.52 -14.64
C CYS A 221 -25.38 -7.39 -13.41
N TYR A 222 -24.56 -7.23 -12.37
CA TYR A 222 -24.71 -7.99 -11.12
C TYR A 222 -25.08 -7.05 -9.98
N VAL A 223 -26.38 -6.99 -9.68
CA VAL A 223 -27.03 -5.92 -8.94
C VAL A 223 -27.04 -6.20 -7.44
N LYS A 224 -26.67 -5.20 -6.66
CA LYS A 224 -26.71 -5.24 -5.20
C LYS A 224 -28.07 -4.78 -4.69
N GLN A 225 -28.72 -5.53 -3.80
CA GLN A 225 -30.08 -5.19 -3.35
C GLN A 225 -30.15 -4.18 -2.19
N HIS A 226 -29.52 -4.48 -1.04
CA HIS A 226 -29.93 -3.81 0.20
C HIS A 226 -29.10 -2.59 0.62
N SER A 227 -27.79 -2.60 0.42
CA SER A 227 -26.92 -1.51 0.88
C SER A 227 -25.76 -1.26 -0.08
N PRO A 228 -25.33 -0.01 -0.29
CA PRO A 228 -24.20 0.26 -1.18
C PRO A 228 -22.92 -0.29 -0.57
N ILE A 229 -21.96 -0.67 -1.42
CA ILE A 229 -20.65 -1.13 -0.97
C ILE A 229 -19.88 0.03 -0.34
N ARG A 230 -19.38 -0.16 0.88
CA ARG A 230 -18.44 0.78 1.50
C ARG A 230 -17.01 0.44 1.05
N ALA A 231 -16.53 1.18 0.05
CA ALA A 231 -15.21 1.05 -0.58
C ALA A 231 -14.96 -0.25 -1.36
N LYS A 232 -15.10 -1.42 -0.73
CA LYS A 232 -14.89 -2.72 -1.38
C LYS A 232 -15.61 -3.87 -0.67
N LYS A 233 -15.84 -4.97 -1.38
CA LYS A 233 -16.42 -6.21 -0.83
C LYS A 233 -15.84 -7.43 -1.53
N TYR A 234 -15.60 -8.50 -0.79
CA TYR A 234 -15.25 -9.80 -1.39
C TYR A 234 -16.51 -10.61 -1.66
N VAL A 235 -16.59 -11.18 -2.86
CA VAL A 235 -17.67 -12.06 -3.30
C VAL A 235 -17.08 -13.46 -3.52
N TRP A 236 -17.69 -14.44 -2.84
CA TRP A 236 -17.35 -15.84 -2.97
C TRP A 236 -18.07 -16.45 -4.16
N LEU A 237 -17.36 -16.59 -5.28
CA LEU A 237 -17.92 -17.07 -6.55
C LEU A 237 -18.34 -18.53 -6.48
N ASN A 238 -17.69 -19.35 -5.65
CA ASN A 238 -18.08 -20.75 -5.42
C ASN A 238 -19.48 -20.93 -4.81
N LYS A 239 -20.07 -19.86 -4.24
CA LYS A 239 -21.47 -19.87 -3.76
C LYS A 239 -22.48 -19.59 -4.87
N ILE A 240 -22.02 -19.22 -6.06
CA ILE A 240 -22.88 -18.86 -7.19
C ILE A 240 -23.08 -20.11 -8.06
N PRO A 241 -24.33 -20.57 -8.24
CA PRO A 241 -24.60 -21.75 -9.07
C PRO A 241 -24.06 -21.59 -10.49
N GLY A 242 -23.29 -22.57 -10.95
CA GLY A 242 -22.66 -22.61 -12.27
C GLY A 242 -21.21 -22.14 -12.31
N PHE A 243 -20.69 -21.54 -11.23
CA PHE A 243 -19.29 -21.17 -11.15
C PHE A 243 -18.38 -22.40 -11.03
N LYS A 244 -17.21 -22.32 -11.68
CA LYS A 244 -16.13 -23.30 -11.55
C LYS A 244 -14.79 -22.56 -11.37
N PRO A 245 -13.90 -23.01 -10.48
CA PRO A 245 -12.57 -22.42 -10.35
C PRO A 245 -11.85 -22.39 -11.71
N GLY A 246 -11.24 -21.26 -12.03
CA GLY A 246 -10.47 -21.09 -13.26
C GLY A 246 -11.26 -20.71 -14.51
N MET A 247 -12.58 -20.44 -14.40
CA MET A 247 -13.36 -19.87 -15.51
C MET A 247 -12.70 -18.61 -16.08
N GLU A 248 -12.87 -18.38 -17.37
CA GLU A 248 -12.40 -17.13 -17.99
C GLU A 248 -13.27 -15.96 -17.53
N SER A 249 -12.69 -14.76 -17.47
CA SER A 249 -13.38 -13.56 -16.96
C SER A 249 -14.68 -13.26 -17.71
N LYS A 250 -14.73 -13.53 -19.02
CA LYS A 250 -15.95 -13.43 -19.83
C LYS A 250 -17.05 -14.36 -19.33
N ASP A 251 -16.73 -15.63 -19.05
CA ASP A 251 -17.73 -16.59 -18.60
C ASP A 251 -18.23 -16.25 -17.18
N VAL A 252 -17.36 -15.69 -16.33
CA VAL A 252 -17.76 -15.16 -15.02
C VAL A 252 -18.68 -13.95 -15.20
N ALA A 253 -18.37 -13.02 -16.09
CA ALA A 253 -19.22 -11.87 -16.38
C ALA A 253 -20.61 -12.31 -16.90
N ASP A 254 -20.64 -13.26 -17.83
CA ASP A 254 -21.88 -13.83 -18.38
C ASP A 254 -22.68 -14.58 -17.29
N LEU A 255 -22.01 -15.34 -16.43
CA LEU A 255 -22.63 -16.05 -15.31
C LEU A 255 -23.30 -15.12 -14.31
N LEU A 256 -22.72 -13.95 -14.06
CA LEU A 256 -23.21 -12.96 -13.10
C LEU A 256 -24.27 -12.03 -13.69
N ASN A 257 -24.39 -12.01 -15.02
CA ASN A 257 -25.25 -11.06 -15.70
C ASN A 257 -26.73 -11.27 -15.35
N ASN A 258 -27.42 -10.18 -15.03
CA ASN A 258 -28.81 -10.14 -14.56
C ASN A 258 -29.06 -10.93 -13.25
N LYS A 259 -28.02 -11.17 -12.45
CA LYS A 259 -28.17 -11.75 -11.11
C LYS A 259 -28.12 -10.66 -10.04
N GLU A 260 -28.62 -11.00 -8.86
CA GLU A 260 -28.68 -10.11 -7.71
C GLU A 260 -27.92 -10.71 -6.52
N TRP A 261 -27.45 -9.85 -5.61
CA TRP A 261 -26.67 -10.27 -4.45
C TRP A 261 -26.71 -9.31 -3.27
N ASP A 262 -26.36 -9.88 -2.11
CA ASP A 262 -26.33 -9.19 -0.81
C ASP A 262 -24.94 -9.00 -0.21
#